data_AF-A0A6B3CUS7-F1
#
_entry.id   AF-A0A6B3CUS7-F1
#
_cell.length_a   1.000
_cell.length_b   1.000
_cell.length_c   1.000
_cell.angle_alpha   90.00
_cell.angle_beta   90.00
_cell.angle_gamma   90.00
#
_symmetry.space_group_name_H-M   'P 1'
#
loop_
_entity.id
_entity.type
_entity.pdbx_description
1 polymer ?
#
loop_
_entity_poly.entity_id
_entity_poly.type
_entity_poly.pdbx_seq_one_letter_code
_entity_poly.pdbx_strand_id
1 'polypeptide(L)' 'GDPLTAEALTVLDGLREALKDGGALATRLTALITPAELDATRARVDALLASGRHPEPGGEWPAIPWPPV' A
#
# COMPACT_ATOMS: atom_id res chain seq x y z
N GLY A 1 5.72 9.39 10.28
CA GLY A 1 6.18 8.24 11.05
C GLY A 1 7.62 7.90 10.78
N ASP A 2 8.01 6.75 11.27
CA ASP A 2 9.37 6.19 11.18
C ASP A 2 9.78 5.91 9.73
N PRO A 3 11.10 5.95 9.43
CA PRO A 3 11.59 5.60 8.10
C PRO A 3 11.27 4.15 7.72
N LEU A 4 10.90 3.93 6.47
CA LEU A 4 10.77 2.59 5.90
C LEU A 4 12.15 1.93 5.79
N THR A 5 12.19 0.62 5.98
CA THR A 5 13.43 -0.15 5.80
C THR A 5 13.81 -0.21 4.31
N ALA A 6 15.09 -0.41 4.01
CA ALA A 6 15.55 -0.60 2.62
C ALA A 6 14.88 -1.81 1.93
N GLU A 7 14.61 -2.87 2.70
CA GLU A 7 13.86 -4.03 2.25
C GLU A 7 12.42 -3.64 1.87
N ALA A 8 11.72 -2.87 2.72
CA ALA A 8 10.37 -2.41 2.42
C ALA A 8 10.33 -1.54 1.16
N LEU A 9 11.30 -0.63 0.97
CA LEU A 9 11.41 0.17 -0.25
C LEU A 9 11.60 -0.71 -1.50
N THR A 10 12.43 -1.73 -1.41
CA THR A 10 12.65 -2.69 -2.51
C THR A 10 11.36 -3.43 -2.88
N VAL A 11 10.60 -3.88 -1.87
CA VAL A 11 9.30 -4.53 -2.09
C VAL A 11 8.31 -3.56 -2.73
N LEU A 12 8.26 -2.31 -2.25
CA LEU A 12 7.36 -1.29 -2.79
C LEU A 12 7.67 -0.93 -4.24
N ASP A 13 8.94 -0.85 -4.64
CA ASP A 13 9.32 -0.65 -6.04
C ASP A 13 8.85 -1.83 -6.92
N GLY A 14 9.02 -3.07 -6.45
CA GLY A 14 8.50 -4.26 -7.12
C GLY A 14 6.98 -4.25 -7.24
N LEU A 15 6.26 -3.83 -6.20
CA LEU A 15 4.81 -3.67 -6.22
C LEU A 15 4.37 -2.59 -7.21
N ARG A 16 5.06 -1.44 -7.26
CA ARG A 16 4.76 -0.37 -8.23
C ARG A 16 4.82 -0.89 -9.65
N GLU A 17 5.84 -1.68 -9.99
CA GLU A 17 5.95 -2.30 -11.32
C GLU A 17 4.85 -3.33 -11.57
N ALA A 18 4.55 -4.21 -10.61
CA ALA A 18 3.53 -5.24 -10.75
C ALA A 18 2.08 -4.68 -10.85
N LEU A 19 1.85 -3.47 -10.31
CA LEU A 19 0.55 -2.79 -10.28
C LEU A 19 0.30 -1.85 -11.47
N LYS A 20 1.28 -1.66 -12.36
CA LYS A 20 1.08 -0.94 -13.63
C LYS A 20 -0.05 -1.56 -14.45
N ASP A 21 -0.63 -0.78 -15.36
CA ASP A 21 -1.66 -1.29 -16.26
C ASP A 21 -1.13 -2.48 -17.08
N GLY A 22 -1.88 -3.58 -17.07
CA GLY A 22 -1.45 -4.86 -17.67
C GLY A 22 -0.39 -5.63 -16.87
N GLY A 23 0.05 -5.12 -15.72
CA GLY A 23 0.92 -5.83 -14.79
C GLY A 23 0.23 -7.05 -14.17
N ALA A 24 1.01 -8.10 -13.90
CA ALA A 24 0.44 -9.39 -13.46
C ALA A 24 -0.41 -9.27 -12.18
N LEU A 25 -0.02 -8.40 -11.24
CA LEU A 25 -0.79 -8.18 -10.02
C LEU A 25 -2.03 -7.33 -10.30
N ALA A 26 -1.92 -6.27 -11.10
CA ALA A 26 -3.06 -5.45 -11.50
C ALA A 26 -4.15 -6.29 -12.18
N THR A 27 -3.78 -7.12 -13.17
CA THR A 27 -4.71 -8.02 -13.88
C THR A 27 -5.43 -8.98 -12.94
N ARG A 28 -4.73 -9.52 -11.95
CA ARG A 28 -5.37 -10.40 -10.95
C ARG A 28 -6.34 -9.63 -10.06
N LEU A 29 -5.94 -8.43 -9.61
CA LEU A 29 -6.76 -7.62 -8.71
C LEU A 29 -8.01 -7.06 -9.38
N THR A 30 -7.97 -6.73 -10.68
CA THR A 30 -9.16 -6.23 -11.41
C THR A 30 -10.34 -7.21 -11.43
N ALA A 31 -10.10 -8.49 -11.15
CA ALA A 31 -11.15 -9.51 -11.02
C ALA A 31 -11.68 -9.67 -9.58
N LEU A 32 -11.07 -9.04 -8.57
CA LEU A 32 -11.34 -9.26 -7.15
C LEU A 32 -11.76 -8.00 -6.39
N ILE A 33 -11.31 -6.83 -6.84
CA ILE A 33 -11.58 -5.54 -6.22
C ILE A 33 -12.07 -4.53 -7.26
N THR A 34 -12.66 -3.45 -6.80
CA THR A 34 -13.13 -2.38 -7.68
C THR A 34 -11.97 -1.62 -8.32
N PRO A 35 -12.18 -0.97 -9.48
CA PRO A 35 -11.18 -0.09 -10.08
C PRO A 35 -10.70 1.01 -9.12
N ALA A 36 -11.63 1.60 -8.36
CA ALA A 36 -11.31 2.64 -7.39
C ALA A 36 -10.39 2.15 -6.26
N GLU A 37 -10.57 0.91 -5.79
CA GLU A 37 -9.69 0.31 -4.78
C GLU A 37 -8.30 -0.02 -5.35
N LEU A 38 -8.22 -0.45 -6.60
CA LEU A 38 -6.95 -0.66 -7.28
C LEU A 38 -6.17 0.65 -7.44
N ASP A 39 -6.84 1.71 -7.88
CA ASP A 39 -6.24 3.05 -8.01
C ASP A 39 -5.79 3.59 -6.65
N ALA A 40 -6.61 3.42 -5.62
CA ALA A 40 -6.23 3.78 -4.26
C ALA A 40 -5.04 2.96 -3.74
N THR A 41 -4.87 1.71 -4.18
CA THR A 41 -3.71 0.87 -3.82
C THR A 41 -2.44 1.40 -4.48
N ARG A 42 -2.50 1.72 -5.78
CA ARG A 42 -1.39 2.35 -6.52
C ARG A 42 -0.96 3.66 -5.86
N ALA A 43 -1.92 4.54 -5.59
CA ALA A 43 -1.67 5.82 -4.94
C ALA A 43 -0.99 5.67 -3.57
N ARG A 44 -1.37 4.65 -2.78
CA ARG A 44 -0.72 4.36 -1.49
C ARG A 44 0.71 3.88 -1.66
N VAL A 45 1.00 3.01 -2.63
CA VAL A 45 2.36 2.56 -2.93
C VAL A 45 3.23 3.74 -3.33
N ASP A 46 2.75 4.59 -4.23
CA ASP A 46 3.47 5.79 -4.67
C ASP A 46 3.73 6.77 -3.53
N ALA A 47 2.75 6.97 -2.64
CA ALA A 47 2.91 7.82 -1.46
C ALA A 47 3.94 7.28 -0.46
N LEU A 48 3.98 5.95 -0.26
CA LEU A 48 4.97 5.31 0.61
C LEU A 48 6.38 5.44 0.03
N LEU A 49 6.55 5.23 -1.28
CA LEU A 49 7.83 5.41 -1.97
C LEU A 49 8.28 6.88 -1.94
N ALA A 50 7.37 7.83 -2.18
CA ALA A 50 7.68 9.26 -2.20
C ALA A 50 8.08 9.79 -0.81
N SER A 51 7.39 9.35 0.25
CA SER A 51 7.68 9.79 1.61
C SER A 51 8.84 9.04 2.26
N GLY A 52 9.05 7.77 1.88
CA GLY A 52 10.00 6.87 2.51
C GLY A 52 9.71 6.59 3.99
N ARG A 53 8.47 6.82 4.45
CA ARG A 53 8.10 6.77 5.88
C ARG A 53 6.76 6.10 6.11
N HIS A 54 6.59 5.52 7.29
CA HIS A 54 5.30 5.05 7.74
C HIS A 54 4.32 6.23 7.90
N PRO A 55 3.07 6.09 7.43
CA PRO A 55 2.02 7.06 7.70
C PRO A 55 1.73 7.10 9.21
N GLU A 56 1.41 8.29 9.72
CA GLU A 56 0.92 8.41 11.09
C GLU A 56 -0.48 7.80 11.21
N PRO A 57 -0.84 7.19 12.35
CA PRO A 57 -2.19 6.74 12.61
C PRO A 57 -3.19 7.89 12.47
N GLY A 58 -4.30 7.66 11.76
CA GLY A 58 -5.41 8.61 11.72
C GLY A 58 -6.14 8.60 13.06
N GLY A 59 -6.17 9.72 13.77
CA GLY A 59 -6.75 9.85 15.12
C GLY A 59 -8.29 9.75 15.18
N GLU A 60 -8.94 9.44 14.08
CA GLU A 60 -10.42 9.42 13.93
C GLU A 60 -11.05 8.13 14.50
N TRP A 61 -10.28 7.07 14.72
CA TRP A 61 -10.78 5.77 15.19
C TRP A 61 -10.04 5.29 16.45
N PRO A 62 -10.75 4.68 17.41
CA PRO A 62 -10.12 4.15 18.62
C PRO A 62 -9.14 3.02 18.27
N ALA A 63 -7.99 2.98 18.95
CA ALA A 63 -7.07 1.87 18.83
C ALA A 63 -7.72 0.60 19.41
N ILE A 64 -8.06 -0.35 18.55
CA ILE A 64 -8.55 -1.67 18.95
C ILE A 64 -7.33 -2.57 19.21
N PRO A 65 -7.13 -3.08 20.44
CA PRO A 65 -5.98 -3.94 20.72
C PRO A 65 -6.08 -5.26 19.94
N TRP A 66 -4.95 -5.70 19.36
CA TRP A 66 -4.83 -6.96 18.65
C TRP A 66 -3.81 -7.88 19.36
N PRO A 67 -4.07 -9.20 19.53
CA PRO A 67 -5.26 -9.94 19.11
C PRO A 67 -6.51 -9.48 19.88
N PRO A 68 -7.72 -9.71 19.33
CA PRO A 68 -8.94 -9.37 20.03
C PRO A 68 -8.97 -10.15 21.36
N VAL A 69 -9.14 -9.41 22.47
CA VAL A 69 -9.39 -9.98 23.81
C VAL A 69 -10.86 -10.31 23.99
#